data_AF-A0A816ETN9-F1
#
_entry.id   AF-A0A816ETN9-F1
#
_cell.length_a   1.000
_cell.length_b   1.000
_cell.length_c   1.000
_cell.angle_alpha   90.00
_cell.angle_beta   90.00
_cell.angle_gamma   90.00
#
_symmetry.space_group_name_H-M   'P 1'
#
loop_
_entity.id
_entity.type
_entity.pdbx_description
1 polymer ?
#
loop_
_entity_poly.entity_id
_entity_poly.type
_entity_poly.pdbx_seq_one_letter_code
_entity_poly.pdbx_strand_id
1 'polypeptide(L)'
;MFHDQILFGLFAPILQPEELVTTIIEHKTIGPITGVLTLFLFLTNLVAMGLVLMLTIWQISLITKGQTCVEERIDKSIVTNSVQGQKQRPYDFGFKLNWARFFEVNKISELLFRLLIPFPFQPKHDGTQWISKDNKEN
;
A
#
# COMPACT_ATOMS: atom_id res chain seq x y z
N MET A 1 36.78 -21.55 26.90
CA MET A 1 36.91 -20.21 27.50
C MET A 1 37.53 -19.30 26.44
N PHE A 2 36.91 -19.02 25.29
CA PHE A 2 35.59 -18.42 25.05
C PHE A 2 35.43 -16.96 25.56
N HIS A 3 36.54 -16.20 25.65
CA HIS A 3 36.44 -14.78 26.06
C HIS A 3 37.27 -13.74 25.29
N ASP A 4 38.15 -14.13 24.36
CA ASP A 4 38.98 -13.13 23.65
C ASP A 4 38.47 -12.70 22.27
N GLN A 5 37.40 -13.33 21.75
CA GLN A 5 36.79 -12.90 20.48
C GLN A 5 35.72 -11.80 20.64
N ILE A 6 35.34 -11.45 21.87
CA ILE A 6 34.40 -10.35 22.12
C ILE A 6 35.10 -8.97 21.99
N LEU A 7 36.43 -8.93 22.02
CA LEU A 7 37.20 -7.70 21.87
C LEU A 7 37.45 -7.26 20.41
N PHE A 8 36.87 -7.94 19.41
CA PHE A 8 36.95 -7.52 18.01
C PHE A 8 35.90 -6.46 17.63
N GLY A 9 34.90 -6.22 18.49
CA GLY A 9 33.88 -5.17 18.28
C GLY A 9 34.30 -3.76 18.71
N LEU A 10 35.50 -3.59 19.29
CA LEU A 10 36.01 -2.29 19.78
C LEU A 10 37.03 -1.64 18.83
N PHE A 11 37.23 -2.21 17.63
CA PHE A 11 38.08 -1.67 16.58
C PHE A 11 37.21 -1.12 15.43
N ALA A 12 36.34 -0.16 15.73
CA ALA A 12 36.12 0.88 14.73
C ALA A 12 37.48 1.59 14.60
N PRO A 13 38.12 1.66 13.41
CA PRO A 13 39.35 2.43 13.29
C PRO A 13 39.03 3.85 13.79
N ILE A 14 39.77 4.30 14.79
CA ILE A 14 39.78 5.71 15.19
C ILE A 14 40.24 6.45 13.95
N LEU A 15 39.28 7.04 13.24
CA LEU A 15 39.52 7.76 11.99
C LEU A 15 40.59 8.82 12.31
N GLN A 16 41.72 8.75 11.61
CA GLN A 16 42.79 9.72 11.82
C GLN A 16 42.25 11.13 11.60
N PRO A 17 42.67 12.13 12.38
CA PRO A 17 42.09 13.47 12.34
C PRO A 17 42.14 14.10 10.93
N GLU A 18 43.15 13.77 10.12
CA GLU A 18 43.20 14.15 8.70
C GLU A 18 42.03 13.61 7.86
N GLU A 19 41.67 12.33 7.99
CA GLU A 19 40.57 11.73 7.23
C GLU A 19 39.19 12.20 7.70
N LEU A 20 39.07 12.50 9.00
CA LEU A 20 37.87 13.13 9.55
C LEU A 20 37.68 14.55 8.98
N VAL A 21 38.77 15.31 8.83
CA VAL A 21 38.72 16.66 8.26
C VAL A 21 38.37 16.61 6.78
N THR A 22 38.93 15.69 5.99
CA THR A 22 38.61 15.58 4.56
C THR A 22 37.18 15.15 4.33
N THR A 23 36.65 14.21 5.10
CA THR A 23 35.24 13.78 5.00
C THR A 23 34.27 14.89 5.45
N ILE A 24 34.58 15.64 6.50
CA ILE A 24 33.79 16.81 6.92
C ILE A 24 33.84 17.91 5.85
N ILE A 25 35.00 18.16 5.24
CA ILE A 25 35.14 19.12 4.14
C ILE A 25 34.37 18.63 2.93
N GLU A 26 34.47 17.37 2.52
CA GLU A 26 33.77 16.80 1.37
C GLU A 26 32.25 16.86 1.56
N HIS A 27 31.74 16.51 2.74
CA HIS A 27 30.33 16.68 3.11
C HIS A 27 29.90 18.16 3.13
N LYS A 28 30.80 19.08 3.52
CA LYS A 28 30.58 20.54 3.46
C LYS A 28 30.70 21.10 2.04
N THR A 29 31.32 20.36 1.12
CA THR A 29 31.51 20.71 -0.31
C THR A 29 30.48 20.02 -1.21
N ILE A 30 29.41 19.47 -0.64
CA ILE A 30 28.19 19.14 -1.39
C ILE A 30 27.62 20.48 -1.89
N GLY A 31 27.96 20.83 -3.13
CA GLY A 31 27.64 22.14 -3.71
C GLY A 31 26.13 22.45 -3.69
N PRO A 32 25.77 23.73 -3.86
CA PRO A 32 24.36 24.16 -3.83
C PRO A 32 23.49 23.39 -4.84
N ILE A 33 24.08 22.95 -5.96
CA ILE A 33 23.41 22.14 -6.99
C ILE A 33 22.95 20.78 -6.43
N THR A 34 23.79 20.09 -5.66
CA THR A 34 23.43 18.79 -5.06
C THR A 34 22.39 18.95 -3.96
N GLY A 35 22.42 20.05 -3.20
CA GLY A 35 21.39 20.40 -2.24
C GLY A 35 20.02 20.64 -2.90
N VAL A 36 20.00 21.42 -3.99
CA VAL A 36 18.78 21.68 -4.78
C VAL A 36 18.23 20.40 -5.40
N LEU A 37 19.09 19.55 -5.96
CA LEU A 37 18.67 18.26 -6.53
C LEU A 37 18.07 17.33 -5.46
N THR A 38 18.73 17.22 -4.30
CA THR A 38 18.22 16.41 -3.18
C THR A 38 16.87 16.92 -2.69
N LEU A 39 16.71 18.24 -2.55
CA LEU A 39 15.44 18.85 -2.18
C LEU A 39 14.35 18.58 -3.21
N PHE A 40 14.66 18.73 -4.50
CA PHE A 40 13.71 18.46 -5.58
C PHE A 40 13.26 16.99 -5.59
N LEU A 41 14.21 16.05 -5.46
CA LEU A 41 13.89 14.63 -5.37
C LEU A 41 13.06 14.32 -4.12
N PHE A 42 13.38 14.92 -2.98
CA PHE A 42 12.60 14.75 -1.76
C PHE A 42 11.15 15.23 -1.93
N LEU A 43 10.94 16.43 -2.48
CA LEU A 43 9.60 16.99 -2.70
C LEU A 43 8.80 16.17 -3.71
N THR A 44 9.41 15.74 -4.81
CA THR A 44 8.72 14.92 -5.82
C THR A 44 8.33 13.55 -5.29
N ASN A 45 9.21 12.89 -4.51
CA ASN A 45 8.87 11.63 -3.83
C ASN A 45 7.75 11.81 -2.80
N LEU A 46 7.73 12.92 -2.07
CA LEU A 46 6.67 13.22 -1.11
C LEU A 46 5.31 13.40 -1.79
N VAL A 47 5.26 14.12 -2.90
CA VAL A 47 4.04 14.27 -3.72
C VAL A 47 3.61 12.92 -4.30
N ALA A 48 4.54 12.16 -4.87
CA ALA A 48 4.26 10.84 -5.42
C ALA A 48 3.67 9.89 -4.37
N MET A 49 4.28 9.85 -3.17
CA MET A 49 3.77 9.10 -2.03
C MET A 49 2.36 9.53 -1.63
N GLY A 50 2.09 10.83 -1.58
CA GLY A 50 0.75 11.36 -1.27
C GLY A 50 -0.31 10.89 -2.27
N LEU A 51 0.00 10.94 -3.57
CA LEU A 51 -0.90 10.49 -4.64
C LEU A 51 -1.15 8.98 -4.58
N VAL A 52 -0.09 8.18 -4.39
CA VAL A 52 -0.21 6.72 -4.24
C VAL A 52 -1.05 6.36 -3.01
N LEU A 53 -0.84 7.06 -1.89
CA LEU A 53 -1.61 6.83 -0.67
C LEU A 53 -3.08 7.16 -0.87
N MET A 54 -3.40 8.30 -1.48
CA MET A 54 -4.78 8.70 -1.77
C MET A 54 -5.49 7.69 -2.66
N LEU A 55 -4.83 7.22 -3.73
CA LEU A 55 -5.40 6.23 -4.63
C LEU A 55 -5.61 4.89 -3.91
N THR A 56 -4.64 4.46 -3.10
CA THR A 56 -4.73 3.21 -2.33
C THR A 56 -5.89 3.26 -1.33
N ILE A 57 -6.07 4.38 -0.63
CA ILE A 57 -7.20 4.58 0.29
C ILE A 57 -8.53 4.50 -0.46
N TRP A 58 -8.62 5.11 -1.65
CA TRP A 58 -9.83 5.01 -2.46
C TRP A 58 -10.11 3.57 -2.89
N GLN A 59 -9.11 2.82 -3.36
CA GLN A 59 -9.25 1.41 -3.72
C GLN A 59 -9.67 0.55 -2.52
N ILE A 60 -9.09 0.79 -1.34
CA ILE A 60 -9.48 0.14 -0.07
C ILE A 60 -10.96 0.40 0.26
N SER A 61 -11.43 1.63 0.06
CA SER A 61 -12.83 2.01 0.28
C SER A 61 -13.77 1.23 -0.64
N LEU A 62 -13.40 1.08 -1.92
CA LEU A 62 -14.16 0.32 -2.91
C LEU A 62 -14.27 -1.16 -2.56
N ILE A 63 -13.14 -1.81 -2.23
CA ILE A 63 -13.10 -3.22 -1.82
C ILE A 63 -13.95 -3.42 -0.56
N THR A 64 -13.80 -2.53 0.43
CA THR A 64 -14.58 -2.56 1.67
C THR A 64 -16.09 -2.52 1.41
N LYS A 65 -16.50 -1.77 0.39
CA LYS A 65 -17.89 -1.58 -0.02
C LYS A 65 -18.41 -2.68 -0.97
N GLY A 66 -17.56 -3.62 -1.39
CA GLY A 66 -17.90 -4.60 -2.41
C GLY A 66 -18.25 -3.97 -3.76
N GLN A 67 -17.59 -2.87 -4.12
CA GLN A 67 -17.82 -2.12 -5.35
C GLN A 67 -16.57 -2.02 -6.22
N THR A 68 -16.78 -1.90 -7.52
CA THR A 68 -15.74 -1.55 -8.51
C THR A 68 -15.74 -0.05 -8.81
N CYS A 69 -14.65 0.47 -9.41
CA CYS A 69 -14.58 1.87 -9.84
C CYS A 69 -15.68 2.23 -10.86
N VAL A 70 -16.08 1.27 -11.70
CA VAL A 70 -17.14 1.44 -12.69
C VAL A 70 -18.49 1.55 -12.00
N GLU A 71 -18.78 0.65 -11.06
CA GLU A 71 -20.02 0.67 -10.28
C GLU A 71 -20.16 1.95 -9.45
N GLU A 72 -19.10 2.41 -8.78
CA GLU A 72 -19.14 3.67 -8.02
C GLU A 72 -19.38 4.88 -8.95
N ARG A 73 -18.77 4.90 -10.13
CA ARG A 73 -18.97 5.97 -11.11
C ARG A 73 -20.40 5.99 -11.65
N ILE A 74 -20.93 4.83 -12.02
CA ILE A 74 -22.31 4.69 -12.48
C ILE A 74 -23.26 5.10 -11.36
N ASP A 75 -23.02 4.62 -10.14
CA ASP A 75 -23.83 4.96 -8.98
C ASP A 75 -23.85 6.47 -8.70
N LYS A 76 -22.69 7.14 -8.73
CA LYS A 76 -22.62 8.60 -8.60
C LYS A 76 -23.43 9.33 -9.68
N SER A 77 -23.38 8.86 -10.92
CA SER A 77 -24.14 9.47 -12.04
C SER A 77 -25.66 9.26 -11.93
N ILE A 78 -26.09 8.15 -11.32
CA ILE A 78 -27.51 7.81 -11.11
C ILE A 78 -28.04 8.50 -9.85
N VAL A 79 -27.27 8.56 -8.77
CA VAL A 79 -27.66 9.17 -7.49
C VAL A 79 -27.87 10.68 -7.60
N THR A 80 -27.10 11.38 -8.42
CA THR A 80 -27.36 12.81 -8.73
C THR A 80 -28.75 13.06 -9.32
N ASN A 81 -29.41 12.02 -9.85
CA ASN A 81 -30.74 12.09 -10.45
C ASN A 81 -31.81 11.33 -9.63
N SER A 82 -31.48 10.74 -8.48
CA SER A 82 -32.35 9.83 -7.73
C SER A 82 -32.54 10.28 -6.28
N VAL A 83 -33.74 10.78 -5.95
CA VAL A 83 -34.13 11.26 -4.60
C VAL A 83 -34.46 10.11 -3.62
N GLN A 84 -34.42 8.85 -4.04
CA GLN A 84 -35.08 7.76 -3.33
C GLN A 84 -34.12 6.68 -2.81
N GLY A 85 -33.97 6.61 -1.47
CA GLY A 85 -33.64 5.40 -0.73
C GLY A 85 -32.16 4.97 -0.70
N GLN A 86 -31.74 4.42 0.44
CA GLN A 86 -30.44 3.73 0.56
C GLN A 86 -30.40 2.56 -0.41
N LYS A 87 -29.77 2.75 -1.56
CA LYS A 87 -29.59 1.71 -2.57
C LYS A 87 -28.78 0.58 -1.94
N GLN A 88 -29.43 -0.57 -1.73
CA GLN A 88 -28.77 -1.75 -1.22
C GLN A 88 -27.80 -2.26 -2.29
N ARG A 89 -26.53 -2.39 -1.90
CA ARG A 89 -25.46 -2.85 -2.78
C ARG A 89 -25.54 -4.38 -2.83
N PRO A 90 -25.83 -4.98 -4.00
CA PRO A 90 -26.10 -6.42 -4.09
C PRO A 90 -24.88 -7.28 -3.74
N TYR A 91 -23.67 -6.74 -3.91
CA TYR A 91 -22.40 -7.41 -3.63
C TYR A 91 -21.72 -6.97 -2.33
N ASP A 92 -22.39 -6.15 -1.52
CA ASP A 92 -21.85 -5.75 -0.22
C ASP A 92 -22.23 -6.75 0.86
N PHE A 93 -21.30 -7.60 1.28
CA PHE A 93 -21.46 -8.58 2.35
C PHE A 93 -20.84 -8.14 3.68
N GLY A 94 -20.43 -6.87 3.80
CA GLY A 94 -19.70 -6.32 4.93
C GLY A 94 -18.18 -6.48 4.83
N PHE A 95 -17.45 -5.64 5.58
CA PHE A 95 -16.00 -5.48 5.48
C PHE A 95 -15.22 -6.81 5.39
N LYS A 96 -15.39 -7.71 6.37
CA LYS A 96 -14.62 -8.96 6.42
C LYS A 96 -14.88 -9.87 5.22
N LEU A 97 -16.15 -10.02 4.81
CA LEU A 97 -16.51 -10.93 3.74
C LEU A 97 -16.19 -10.36 2.36
N ASN A 98 -16.30 -9.05 2.18
CA ASN A 98 -15.91 -8.37 0.94
C ASN A 98 -14.41 -8.54 0.68
N TRP A 99 -13.59 -8.33 1.71
CA TRP A 99 -12.14 -8.54 1.62
C TRP A 99 -11.77 -10.01 1.40
N ALA A 100 -12.40 -10.93 2.14
CA ALA A 100 -12.18 -12.37 1.95
C ALA A 100 -12.55 -12.83 0.53
N ARG A 101 -13.64 -12.31 -0.04
CA ARG A 101 -14.09 -12.62 -1.40
C ARG A 101 -13.19 -12.00 -2.47
N PHE A 102 -12.76 -10.75 -2.31
CA PHE A 102 -11.85 -10.09 -3.24
C PHE A 102 -10.51 -10.82 -3.36
N PHE A 103 -9.94 -11.23 -2.22
CA PHE A 103 -8.71 -11.99 -2.20
C PHE A 103 -8.92 -13.50 -2.34
N GLU A 104 -10.15 -13.98 -2.49
CA GLU A 104 -10.50 -15.41 -2.54
C GLU A 104 -9.85 -16.25 -1.42
N VAL A 105 -9.89 -15.74 -0.19
CA VAL A 105 -9.35 -16.39 1.01
C VAL A 105 -10.45 -16.79 1.98
N ASN A 106 -10.23 -17.87 2.72
CA ASN A 106 -11.17 -18.31 3.76
C ASN A 106 -10.85 -17.71 5.12
N LYS A 107 -9.60 -17.27 5.32
CA LYS A 107 -9.08 -16.75 6.59
C LYS A 107 -8.41 -15.40 6.40
N ILE A 108 -8.55 -14.52 7.40
CA ILE A 108 -7.86 -13.22 7.42
C ILE A 108 -6.33 -13.38 7.50
N SER A 109 -5.83 -14.49 8.06
CA SER A 109 -4.39 -14.79 8.06
C SER A 109 -3.84 -14.99 6.64
N GLU A 110 -4.61 -15.64 5.77
CA GLU A 110 -4.25 -15.83 4.35
C GLU A 110 -4.36 -14.53 3.57
N LEU A 111 -5.29 -13.65 3.96
CA LEU A 111 -5.43 -12.32 3.39
C LEU A 111 -4.14 -11.52 3.52
N LEU A 112 -3.54 -11.49 4.71
CA LEU A 112 -2.31 -10.75 4.97
C LEU A 112 -1.15 -11.25 4.07
N PHE A 113 -1.06 -12.57 3.89
CA PHE A 113 -0.07 -13.19 3.01
C PHE A 113 -0.29 -12.82 1.54
N ARG A 114 -1.54 -12.85 1.05
CA ARG A 114 -1.88 -12.44 -0.32
C ARG A 114 -1.69 -10.94 -0.56
N LEU A 115 -1.80 -10.11 0.47
CA LEU A 115 -1.49 -8.67 0.40
C LEU A 115 0.00 -8.38 0.33
N LEU A 116 0.81 -9.11 1.11
CA LEU A 116 2.25 -8.85 1.22
C LEU A 116 3.04 -9.44 0.07
N ILE A 117 2.58 -10.54 -0.52
CA ILE A 117 3.34 -11.23 -1.55
C ILE A 117 2.60 -11.20 -2.88
N PRO A 118 3.14 -10.51 -3.90
CA PRO A 118 2.55 -10.46 -5.23
C PRO A 118 2.80 -11.80 -5.94
N PHE A 119 2.01 -12.80 -5.63
CA PHE A 119 1.98 -14.07 -6.37
C PHE A 119 0.78 -14.11 -7.32
N PRO A 120 0.97 -14.58 -8.56
CA PRO A 120 -0.14 -14.80 -9.49
C PRO A 120 -0.96 -16.00 -9.01
N PHE A 121 -2.14 -15.72 -8.45
CA PHE A 121 -3.13 -16.75 -8.11
C PHE A 121 -4.12 -16.91 -9.26
N GLN A 122 -4.45 -18.14 -9.60
CA GLN A 122 -5.54 -18.40 -10.54
C GLN A 122 -6.86 -18.04 -9.86
N PRO A 123 -7.73 -17.23 -10.52
CA PRO A 123 -9.03 -16.91 -9.97
C PRO A 123 -9.88 -18.18 -9.92
N LYS A 124 -10.61 -18.35 -8.81
CA LYS A 124 -11.49 -19.51 -8.63
C LYS A 124 -12.73 -19.44 -9.52
N HIS A 125 -13.09 -18.25 -9.98
CA HIS A 125 -14.26 -18.00 -10.83
C HIS A 125 -13.85 -17.45 -12.18
N ASP A 126 -14.68 -17.68 -13.18
CA ASP A 126 -14.54 -17.22 -14.57
C ASP A 126 -14.88 -15.73 -14.75
N GLY A 127 -15.34 -15.06 -13.68
CA GLY A 127 -15.74 -13.66 -13.68
C GLY A 127 -17.08 -13.37 -14.36
N THR A 128 -17.81 -14.41 -14.81
CA THR A 128 -19.11 -14.26 -15.48
C THR A 128 -20.26 -14.19 -14.50
N GLN A 129 -20.13 -14.86 -13.34
CA GLN A 129 -21.14 -14.91 -12.30
C GLN A 129 -20.56 -14.55 -10.94
N TRP A 130 -21.36 -13.79 -10.18
CA TRP A 130 -21.03 -13.36 -8.82
C TRP A 130 -22.20 -13.67 -7.91
N ILE A 131 -21.92 -14.19 -6.73
CA ILE A 131 -22.94 -14.40 -5.71
C ILE A 131 -23.36 -13.02 -5.20
N SER A 132 -24.62 -12.66 -5.40
CA SER A 132 -25.28 -11.50 -4.81
C SER A 132 -25.98 -11.89 -3.49
N LYS A 133 -26.38 -10.89 -2.70
CA LYS A 133 -27.25 -11.10 -1.53
C LYS A 133 -28.56 -11.80 -1.91
N ASP A 134 -29.15 -11.42 -3.03
CA ASP A 134 -30.44 -11.93 -3.50
C ASP A 134 -30.39 -13.41 -3.91
N ASN A 135 -29.22 -13.91 -4.34
CA ASN A 135 -29.01 -15.31 -4.71
C ASN A 135 -28.65 -16.23 -3.53
N LYS A 136 -28.49 -15.70 -2.31
CA LYS A 136 -28.14 -16.51 -1.11
C LYS A 136 -29.34 -17.00 -0.30
N GLU A 137 -30.55 -16.53 -0.60
CA GLU A 137 -31.78 -16.87 0.15
C GLU A 137 -32.56 -18.08 -0.42
N ASN A 138 -31.99 -18.82 -1.37
CA ASN A 138 -32.55 -20.08 -1.90
C ASN A 138 -31.70 -21.29 -1.52
#